data_AF-A0A9W7B6S2-F1
#
_entry.id   AF-A0A9W7B6S2-F1
#
_cell.length_a   1.000
_cell.length_b   1.000
_cell.length_c   1.000
_cell.angle_alpha   90.00
_cell.angle_beta   90.00
_cell.angle_gamma   90.00
#
_symmetry.space_group_name_H-M   'P 1'
#
loop_
_entity.id
_entity.type
_entity.pdbx_description
1 polymer ?
#
loop_
_entity_poly.entity_id
_entity_poly.type
_entity_poly.pdbx_seq_one_letter_code
_entity_poly.pdbx_strand_id
1 'polypeptide(L)'
;MGSASSTLPDSITVEQAKEMAGDRFDEEKWNANKDDQGQVSKSTFLSWGDAPVAGGGITKEQALAESNADKEAAEAAGIDWKSVHSCIRWAKPIDEVSTIILSPAHANCVDTGNGNYPIHIAAQNGHAELVKWLVTNGAKVNVQNGTGQTPLHMAISYDYGEVSDHLLASGANVEICNWDGNPAKFGIDGDKDPSDPIYLLDSCKTTEQALLALAAMEERCKTDAGSLDKSKVAMTGMQVKKGNKSLEKEMWTPECQAKFGEVMGML
;
A
#
# COMPACT_ATOMS: atom_id res chain seq x y z
N MET A 1 12.21 -19.31 21.76
CA MET A 1 12.36 -20.57 20.99
C MET A 1 11.16 -20.60 20.04
N GLY A 2 11.26 -20.61 18.71
CA GLY A 2 12.41 -20.53 17.83
C GLY A 2 12.11 -19.57 16.67
N SER A 3 13.17 -18.96 16.14
CA SER A 3 13.17 -18.29 14.86
C SER A 3 12.92 -19.33 13.77
N ALA A 4 11.66 -19.50 13.35
CA ALA A 4 11.36 -20.23 12.14
C ALA A 4 11.46 -19.25 10.97
N SER A 5 12.49 -19.43 10.16
CA SER A 5 12.56 -18.93 8.79
C SER A 5 11.29 -19.39 8.06
N SER A 6 10.25 -18.57 7.98
CA SER A 6 8.91 -18.98 7.56
C SER A 6 8.76 -18.96 6.04
N THR A 7 9.46 -19.85 5.35
CA THR A 7 9.05 -20.28 4.02
C THR A 7 7.78 -21.12 4.16
N LEU A 8 6.65 -20.59 3.68
CA LEU A 8 5.39 -21.34 3.55
C LEU A 8 5.65 -22.72 2.93
N PRO A 9 5.12 -23.82 3.51
CA PRO A 9 5.25 -25.16 2.97
C PRO A 9 4.55 -25.28 1.61
N ASP A 10 5.01 -26.19 0.74
CA ASP A 10 4.45 -26.35 -0.61
C ASP A 10 3.01 -26.85 -0.63
N SER A 11 2.56 -27.45 0.48
CA SER A 11 1.18 -27.88 0.71
C SER A 11 0.69 -27.31 2.04
N ILE A 12 -0.49 -26.68 2.02
CA ILE A 12 -1.10 -25.92 3.12
C ILE A 12 -2.27 -26.72 3.68
N THR A 13 -2.34 -26.91 5.00
CA THR A 13 -3.51 -27.54 5.65
C THR A 13 -4.62 -26.53 5.92
N VAL A 14 -5.84 -27.00 6.17
CA VAL A 14 -6.98 -26.11 6.46
C VAL A 14 -6.78 -25.31 7.74
N GLU A 15 -6.12 -25.87 8.74
CA GLU A 15 -5.78 -25.17 9.99
C GLU A 15 -4.76 -24.07 9.73
N GLN A 16 -3.71 -24.37 8.96
CA GLN A 16 -2.73 -23.37 8.54
C GLN A 16 -3.43 -22.26 7.74
N ALA A 17 -4.29 -22.62 6.79
CA ALA A 17 -5.02 -21.65 5.98
C ALA A 17 -5.97 -20.78 6.79
N LYS A 18 -6.70 -21.35 7.77
CA LYS A 18 -7.57 -20.59 8.68
C LYS A 18 -6.78 -19.68 9.60
N GLU A 19 -5.63 -20.13 10.11
CA GLU A 19 -4.71 -19.31 10.91
C GLU A 19 -4.16 -18.13 10.09
N MET A 20 -3.90 -18.37 8.81
CA MET A 20 -3.29 -17.42 7.90
C MET A 20 -4.27 -16.40 7.28
N ALA A 21 -5.44 -16.87 6.87
CA ALA A 21 -6.46 -16.06 6.23
C ALA A 21 -7.40 -15.38 7.24
N GLY A 22 -7.54 -15.96 8.45
CA GLY A 22 -8.49 -15.49 9.45
C GLY A 22 -9.91 -15.44 8.90
N ASP A 23 -10.59 -14.31 9.09
CA ASP A 23 -11.94 -14.06 8.59
C ASP A 23 -12.06 -14.03 7.05
N ARG A 24 -10.93 -13.94 6.32
CA ARG A 24 -10.91 -14.01 4.85
C ARG A 24 -10.94 -15.45 4.33
N PHE A 25 -10.85 -16.44 5.21
CA PHE A 25 -10.88 -17.84 4.81
C PHE A 25 -12.22 -18.20 4.16
N ASP A 26 -12.22 -18.36 2.84
CA ASP A 26 -13.37 -18.84 2.09
C ASP A 26 -13.41 -20.38 2.10
N GLU A 27 -14.29 -20.93 2.92
CA GLU A 27 -14.45 -22.37 3.09
C GLU A 27 -15.04 -23.06 1.85
N GLU A 28 -15.83 -22.37 1.04
CA GLU A 28 -16.34 -22.90 -0.23
C GLU A 28 -15.19 -23.02 -1.25
N LYS A 29 -14.38 -21.97 -1.37
CA LYS A 29 -13.21 -21.94 -2.25
C LYS A 29 -12.14 -22.94 -1.83
N TRP A 30 -11.93 -23.12 -0.52
CA TRP A 30 -11.04 -24.16 0.02
C TRP A 30 -11.50 -25.56 -0.38
N ASN A 31 -12.78 -25.87 -0.13
CA ASN A 31 -13.32 -27.19 -0.41
C ASN A 31 -13.33 -27.53 -1.91
N ALA A 32 -13.39 -26.53 -2.79
CA ALA A 32 -13.32 -26.71 -4.23
C ALA A 32 -11.90 -27.04 -4.76
N ASN A 33 -10.84 -26.76 -4.00
CA ASN A 33 -9.46 -26.84 -4.48
C ASN A 33 -8.53 -27.74 -3.65
N LYS A 34 -9.03 -28.30 -2.55
CA LYS A 34 -8.26 -29.22 -1.70
C LYS A 34 -8.08 -30.58 -2.38
N ASP A 35 -6.93 -31.19 -2.16
CA ASP A 35 -6.62 -32.55 -2.61
C ASP A 35 -7.31 -33.62 -1.74
N ASP A 36 -7.04 -34.89 -2.05
CA ASP A 36 -7.57 -36.05 -1.33
C ASP A 36 -7.11 -36.11 0.15
N GLN A 37 -6.05 -35.38 0.50
CA GLN A 37 -5.51 -35.26 1.86
C GLN A 37 -6.08 -34.03 2.58
N GLY A 38 -6.92 -33.24 1.92
CA GLY A 38 -7.53 -32.02 2.47
C GLY A 38 -6.59 -30.82 2.48
N GLN A 39 -5.54 -30.82 1.66
CA GLN A 39 -4.55 -29.75 1.57
C GLN A 39 -4.66 -28.99 0.25
N VAL A 40 -4.18 -27.75 0.20
CA VAL A 40 -4.12 -26.93 -1.02
C VAL A 40 -2.67 -26.56 -1.30
N SER A 41 -2.27 -26.59 -2.58
CA SER A 41 -0.91 -26.19 -2.95
C SER A 41 -0.64 -24.73 -2.58
N LYS A 42 0.60 -24.42 -2.18
CA LYS A 42 1.02 -23.07 -1.82
C LYS A 42 0.71 -22.04 -2.91
N SER A 43 0.99 -22.37 -4.17
CA SER A 43 0.70 -21.48 -5.31
C SER A 43 -0.78 -21.20 -5.47
N THR A 44 -1.62 -22.22 -5.29
CA THR A 44 -3.08 -22.07 -5.37
C THR A 44 -3.59 -21.24 -4.20
N PHE A 45 -3.15 -21.53 -2.98
CA PHE A 45 -3.56 -20.78 -1.79
C PHE A 45 -3.12 -19.29 -1.85
N LEU A 46 -1.89 -19.01 -2.32
CA LEU A 46 -1.40 -17.65 -2.53
C LEU A 46 -2.17 -16.89 -3.62
N SER A 47 -2.63 -17.59 -4.66
CA SER A 47 -3.41 -16.97 -5.75
C SER A 47 -4.77 -16.41 -5.31
N TRP A 48 -5.22 -16.76 -4.10
CA TRP A 48 -6.52 -16.34 -3.60
C TRP A 48 -6.51 -14.97 -2.90
N GLY A 49 -5.32 -14.43 -2.60
CA GLY A 49 -5.17 -13.23 -1.76
C GLY A 49 -5.37 -13.51 -0.26
N ASP A 50 -5.63 -14.77 0.11
CA ASP A 50 -5.96 -15.22 1.47
C ASP A 50 -4.73 -15.66 2.28
N ALA A 51 -3.55 -15.74 1.66
CA ALA A 51 -2.33 -16.02 2.39
C ALA A 51 -1.98 -14.87 3.35
N PRO A 52 -1.22 -15.14 4.44
CA PRO A 52 -0.56 -14.07 5.16
C PRO A 52 0.42 -13.52 4.15
N VAL A 53 0.25 -12.24 3.85
CA VAL A 53 1.23 -11.57 3.03
C VAL A 53 2.55 -11.71 3.79
N ALA A 54 3.52 -12.36 3.14
CA ALA A 54 4.80 -12.73 3.73
C ALA A 54 5.53 -11.44 4.14
N GLY A 55 5.26 -10.95 5.35
CA GLY A 55 5.56 -9.56 5.65
C GLY A 55 5.38 -9.16 7.10
N GLY A 56 5.52 -10.07 8.07
CA GLY A 56 5.76 -9.72 9.48
C GLY A 56 4.82 -8.68 10.11
N GLY A 57 3.61 -8.51 9.58
CA GLY A 57 2.61 -7.59 10.08
C GLY A 57 1.84 -8.21 11.25
N ILE A 58 1.32 -7.35 12.12
CA ILE A 58 0.37 -7.73 13.17
C ILE A 58 -0.96 -8.14 12.53
N THR A 59 -1.72 -9.04 13.16
CA THR A 59 -3.06 -9.40 12.67
C THR A 59 -4.02 -8.21 12.77
N LYS A 60 -5.16 -8.25 12.05
CA LYS A 60 -6.19 -7.20 12.15
C LYS A 60 -6.65 -6.99 13.59
N GLU A 61 -6.78 -8.07 14.36
CA GLU A 61 -7.19 -8.05 15.76
C GLU A 61 -6.13 -7.38 16.63
N GLN A 62 -4.85 -7.64 16.36
CA GLN A 62 -3.73 -7.00 17.04
C GLN A 62 -3.66 -5.50 16.71
N ALA A 63 -3.79 -5.11 15.44
CA ALA A 63 -3.84 -3.71 15.03
C ALA A 63 -5.02 -2.97 15.68
N LEU A 64 -6.19 -3.60 15.73
CA LEU A 64 -7.37 -3.03 16.37
C LEU A 64 -7.19 -2.92 17.89
N ALA A 65 -6.56 -3.90 18.53
CA ALA A 65 -6.23 -3.85 19.96
C ALA A 65 -5.25 -2.71 20.27
N GLU A 66 -4.21 -2.53 19.46
CA GLU A 66 -3.27 -1.41 19.58
C GLU A 66 -3.99 -0.06 19.40
N SER A 67 -4.82 0.06 18.36
CA SER A 67 -5.61 1.27 18.11
C SER A 67 -6.59 1.58 19.24
N ASN A 68 -7.21 0.56 19.84
CA ASN A 68 -8.11 0.74 20.98
C ASN A 68 -7.35 1.17 22.23
N ALA A 69 -6.17 0.58 22.49
CA ALA A 69 -5.32 1.00 23.62
C ALA A 69 -4.87 2.47 23.48
N ASP A 70 -4.50 2.90 22.27
CA ASP A 70 -4.14 4.29 22.01
C ASP A 70 -5.33 5.24 22.17
N LYS A 71 -6.53 4.81 21.75
CA LYS A 71 -7.78 5.56 21.95
C LYS A 71 -8.12 5.72 23.43
N GLU A 72 -8.07 4.64 24.20
CA GLU A 72 -8.30 4.66 25.66
C GLU A 72 -7.27 5.55 26.37
N ALA A 73 -6.00 5.50 25.97
CA ALA A 73 -4.96 6.35 26.51
C ALA A 73 -5.22 7.85 26.21
N ALA A 74 -5.67 8.17 24.99
CA ALA A 74 -6.04 9.53 24.62
C ALA A 74 -7.26 10.03 25.41
N GLU A 75 -8.28 9.20 25.58
CA GLU A 75 -9.48 9.51 26.37
C GLU A 75 -9.15 9.72 27.84
N ALA A 76 -8.35 8.84 28.44
CA ALA A 76 -7.90 8.95 29.83
C ALA A 76 -7.07 10.23 30.08
N ALA A 77 -6.31 10.67 29.07
CA ALA A 77 -5.55 11.92 29.12
C ALA A 77 -6.40 13.16 28.76
N GLY A 78 -7.69 13.00 28.41
CA GLY A 78 -8.57 14.10 28.03
C GLY A 78 -8.17 14.79 26.72
N ILE A 79 -7.52 14.07 25.81
CA ILE A 79 -7.00 14.63 24.56
C ILE A 79 -8.17 14.89 23.59
N ASP A 80 -8.28 16.13 23.12
CA ASP A 80 -9.16 16.45 21.99
C ASP A 80 -8.49 16.06 20.67
N TRP A 81 -8.70 14.80 20.27
CA TRP A 81 -8.17 14.28 19.01
C TRP A 81 -8.60 15.11 17.79
N LYS A 82 -9.76 15.80 17.84
CA LYS A 82 -10.22 16.62 16.70
C LYS A 82 -9.31 17.82 16.49
N SER A 83 -8.90 18.47 17.57
CA SER A 83 -7.94 19.58 17.51
C SER A 83 -6.59 19.12 16.99
N VAL A 84 -6.09 17.97 17.48
CA VAL A 84 -4.84 17.37 16.99
C VAL A 84 -4.91 17.05 15.49
N HIS A 85 -5.94 16.33 15.04
CA HIS A 85 -6.04 15.95 13.64
C HIS A 85 -6.27 17.15 12.73
N SER A 86 -7.02 18.16 13.19
CA SER A 86 -7.31 19.36 12.39
C SER A 86 -6.06 20.22 12.21
N CYS A 87 -5.23 20.39 13.25
CA CYS A 87 -4.02 21.21 13.10
C CYS A 87 -3.04 20.59 12.10
N ILE A 88 -2.92 19.25 12.09
CA ILE A 88 -2.10 18.52 11.11
C ILE A 88 -2.71 18.57 9.71
N ARG A 89 -4.03 18.36 9.59
CA ARG A 89 -4.73 18.39 8.30
C ARG A 89 -4.56 19.70 7.55
N TRP A 90 -4.57 20.81 8.28
CA TRP A 90 -4.46 22.16 7.72
C TRP A 90 -3.04 22.73 7.74
N ALA A 91 -2.02 21.89 7.94
CA ALA A 91 -0.61 22.29 7.97
C ALA A 91 -0.33 23.51 8.87
N LYS A 92 -0.87 23.52 10.09
CA LYS A 92 -0.63 24.62 11.03
C LYS A 92 0.89 24.75 11.32
N PRO A 93 1.39 25.97 11.57
CA PRO A 93 2.80 26.18 11.92
C PRO A 93 3.21 25.29 13.11
N ILE A 94 4.45 24.81 13.09
CA ILE A 94 4.96 23.90 14.13
C ILE A 94 4.81 24.51 15.53
N ASP A 95 4.97 25.83 15.68
CA ASP A 95 4.76 26.50 16.96
C ASP A 95 3.34 26.28 17.49
N GLU A 96 2.31 26.47 16.67
CA GLU A 96 0.92 26.16 17.05
C GLU A 96 0.72 24.67 17.31
N VAL A 97 1.24 23.80 16.44
CA VAL A 97 1.13 22.34 16.59
C VAL A 97 1.76 21.88 17.90
N SER A 98 2.91 22.45 18.29
CA SER A 98 3.63 22.12 19.51
C SER A 98 2.88 22.52 20.79
N THR A 99 1.94 23.47 20.71
CA THR A 99 1.06 23.80 21.85
C THR A 99 -0.10 22.83 22.02
N ILE A 100 -0.44 22.08 20.96
CA ILE A 100 -1.57 21.13 20.93
C ILE A 100 -1.06 19.70 21.17
N ILE A 101 0.04 19.32 20.53
CA ILE A 101 0.64 17.98 20.64
C ILE A 101 1.74 18.03 21.70
N LEU A 102 1.35 17.74 22.93
CA LEU A 102 2.21 17.91 24.11
C LEU A 102 2.85 16.60 24.60
N SER A 103 2.42 15.45 24.08
CA SER A 103 2.91 14.15 24.51
C SER A 103 2.80 13.10 23.41
N PRO A 104 3.48 11.95 23.55
CA PRO A 104 3.32 10.83 22.61
C PRO A 104 1.88 10.33 22.49
N ALA A 105 1.05 10.46 23.54
CA ALA A 105 -0.37 10.10 23.47
C ALA A 105 -1.15 11.04 22.52
N HIS A 106 -0.77 12.32 22.42
CA HIS A 106 -1.35 13.23 21.42
C HIS A 106 -0.90 12.82 20.01
N ALA A 107 0.39 12.54 19.83
CA ALA A 107 0.95 12.15 18.53
C ALA A 107 0.38 10.82 18.01
N ASN A 108 -0.13 9.97 18.91
CA ASN A 108 -0.72 8.67 18.61
C ASN A 108 -2.22 8.59 18.87
N CYS A 109 -2.94 9.71 19.05
CA CYS A 109 -4.38 9.66 19.22
C CYS A 109 -5.05 9.21 17.92
N VAL A 110 -6.17 8.49 18.00
CA VAL A 110 -6.84 7.93 16.83
C VAL A 110 -8.13 8.70 16.54
N ASP A 111 -8.40 9.00 15.27
CA ASP A 111 -9.71 9.54 14.85
C ASP A 111 -10.83 8.49 14.94
N THR A 112 -12.06 8.94 15.13
CA THR A 112 -13.21 8.02 15.27
C THR A 112 -13.83 7.61 13.94
N GLY A 113 -13.35 8.14 12.82
CA GLY A 113 -13.95 7.93 11.50
C GLY A 113 -13.30 6.78 10.76
N ASN A 114 -12.01 6.91 10.51
CA ASN A 114 -11.22 6.00 9.69
C ASN A 114 -10.11 5.31 10.50
N GLY A 115 -10.04 5.53 11.81
CA GLY A 115 -8.97 5.02 12.65
C GLY A 115 -7.62 5.65 12.31
N ASN A 116 -7.60 6.86 11.72
CA ASN A 116 -6.34 7.48 11.35
C ASN A 116 -5.61 8.01 12.58
N TYR A 117 -4.30 7.97 12.49
CA TYR A 117 -3.39 8.67 13.40
C TYR A 117 -2.98 10.00 12.77
N PRO A 118 -2.48 10.99 13.54
CA PRO A 118 -2.00 12.26 13.00
C PRO A 118 -0.99 12.08 11.86
N ILE A 119 -0.09 11.09 11.98
CA ILE A 119 0.91 10.78 10.97
C ILE A 119 0.31 10.25 9.65
N HIS A 120 -0.85 9.56 9.68
CA HIS A 120 -1.56 9.19 8.46
C HIS A 120 -2.05 10.42 7.70
N ILE A 121 -2.64 11.40 8.43
CA ILE A 121 -3.13 12.64 7.83
C ILE A 121 -1.99 13.48 7.28
N ALA A 122 -0.88 13.59 8.01
CA ALA A 122 0.31 14.30 7.54
C ALA A 122 0.88 13.66 6.26
N ALA A 123 0.91 12.32 6.21
CA ALA A 123 1.41 11.60 5.04
C ALA A 123 0.48 11.69 3.82
N GLN A 124 -0.84 11.56 4.03
CA GLN A 124 -1.85 11.73 2.98
C GLN A 124 -1.87 13.12 2.36
N ASN A 125 -1.47 14.16 3.10
CA ASN A 125 -1.44 15.54 2.61
C ASN A 125 -0.04 16.01 2.18
N GLY A 126 0.98 15.13 2.24
CA GLY A 126 2.34 15.49 1.82
C GLY A 126 3.07 16.44 2.77
N HIS A 127 2.64 16.57 4.03
CA HIS A 127 3.22 17.51 4.99
C HIS A 127 4.52 16.97 5.60
N ALA A 128 5.60 16.92 4.81
CA ALA A 128 6.88 16.31 5.20
C ALA A 128 7.45 16.87 6.52
N GLU A 129 7.42 18.18 6.73
CA GLU A 129 7.87 18.80 7.98
C GLU A 129 7.07 18.33 9.20
N LEU A 130 5.75 18.18 9.06
CA LEU A 130 4.91 17.66 10.13
C LEU A 130 5.13 16.17 10.37
N VAL A 131 5.42 15.38 9.33
CA VAL A 131 5.79 13.96 9.50
C VAL A 131 7.08 13.85 10.31
N LYS A 132 8.14 14.59 9.93
CA LYS A 132 9.42 14.63 10.67
C LYS A 132 9.20 15.01 12.14
N TRP A 133 8.40 16.06 12.35
CA TRP A 133 8.11 16.57 13.69
C TRP A 133 7.32 15.57 14.53
N LEU A 134 6.28 14.95 13.97
CA LEU A 134 5.47 13.92 14.66
C LEU A 134 6.32 12.71 15.06
N VAL A 135 7.17 12.20 14.17
CA VAL A 135 8.10 11.09 14.46
C VAL A 135 9.04 11.45 15.61
N THR A 136 9.61 12.66 15.59
CA THR A 136 10.47 13.15 16.68
C THR A 136 9.72 13.26 18.02
N ASN A 137 8.40 13.47 17.97
CA ASN A 137 7.52 13.55 19.15
C ASN A 137 6.84 12.21 19.50
N GLY A 138 7.40 11.09 19.03
CA GLY A 138 6.98 9.75 19.44
C GLY A 138 5.79 9.19 18.69
N ALA A 139 5.44 9.74 17.51
CA ALA A 139 4.48 9.09 16.62
C ALA A 139 5.01 7.73 16.16
N LYS A 140 4.16 6.70 16.25
CA LYS A 140 4.44 5.36 15.73
C LYS A 140 4.44 5.40 14.20
N VAL A 141 5.47 4.87 13.56
CA VAL A 141 5.65 4.94 12.09
C VAL A 141 4.89 3.85 11.35
N ASN A 142 4.64 2.70 11.99
CA ASN A 142 4.07 1.49 11.39
C ASN A 142 2.63 1.20 11.85
N VAL A 143 1.94 2.18 12.43
CA VAL A 143 0.52 2.03 12.81
C VAL A 143 -0.34 1.76 11.57
N GLN A 144 -1.36 0.95 11.75
CA GLN A 144 -2.36 0.67 10.73
C GLN A 144 -3.67 1.36 11.11
N ASN A 145 -4.27 2.10 10.18
CA ASN A 145 -5.57 2.71 10.39
C ASN A 145 -6.72 1.70 10.28
N GLY A 146 -7.95 2.19 10.30
CA GLY A 146 -9.18 1.41 10.15
C GLY A 146 -9.42 0.80 8.76
N THR A 147 -8.44 0.80 7.86
CA THR A 147 -8.41 -0.01 6.62
C THR A 147 -7.09 -0.79 6.48
N GLY A 148 -6.29 -0.85 7.56
CA GLY A 148 -5.00 -1.54 7.56
C GLY A 148 -3.86 -0.74 6.93
N GLN A 149 -4.11 0.45 6.42
CA GLN A 149 -3.12 1.27 5.73
C GLN A 149 -2.17 1.88 6.75
N THR A 150 -0.87 1.88 6.43
CA THR A 150 0.16 2.59 7.19
C THR A 150 0.38 4.00 6.62
N PRO A 151 1.10 4.89 7.33
CA PRO A 151 1.46 6.20 6.78
C PRO A 151 2.23 6.10 5.47
N LEU A 152 3.02 5.03 5.29
CA LEU A 152 3.78 4.79 4.06
C LEU A 152 2.88 4.43 2.87
N HIS A 153 1.79 3.67 3.09
CA HIS A 153 0.79 3.43 2.03
C HIS A 153 0.24 4.74 1.49
N MET A 154 -0.12 5.66 2.40
CA MET A 154 -0.64 6.99 2.03
C MET A 154 0.40 7.78 1.23
N ALA A 155 1.62 7.91 1.76
CA ALA A 155 2.67 8.69 1.11
C ALA A 155 2.96 8.22 -0.32
N ILE A 156 2.99 6.90 -0.54
CA ILE A 156 3.24 6.30 -1.86
C ILE A 156 2.04 6.48 -2.79
N SER A 157 0.80 6.24 -2.33
CA SER A 157 -0.38 6.40 -3.17
C SER A 157 -0.60 7.81 -3.67
N TYR A 158 -0.24 8.81 -2.88
CA TYR A 158 -0.35 10.23 -3.25
C TYR A 158 0.97 10.81 -3.82
N ASP A 159 1.95 9.96 -4.15
CA ASP A 159 3.22 10.33 -4.79
C ASP A 159 4.06 11.37 -4.01
N TYR A 160 3.96 11.39 -2.68
CA TYR A 160 4.74 12.28 -1.81
C TYR A 160 6.11 11.70 -1.45
N GLY A 161 7.03 11.72 -2.41
CA GLY A 161 8.37 11.14 -2.28
C GLY A 161 9.14 11.59 -1.04
N GLU A 162 9.15 12.89 -0.71
CA GLU A 162 9.85 13.39 0.50
C GLU A 162 9.27 12.76 1.79
N VAL A 163 7.95 12.62 1.88
CA VAL A 163 7.32 11.93 3.02
C VAL A 163 7.73 10.47 3.07
N SER A 164 7.65 9.77 1.93
CA SER A 164 8.03 8.35 1.82
C SER A 164 9.48 8.13 2.27
N ASP A 165 10.41 8.96 1.79
CA ASP A 165 11.84 8.90 2.15
C ASP A 165 12.03 9.09 3.65
N HIS A 166 11.34 10.05 4.26
CA HIS A 166 11.44 10.27 5.71
C HIS A 166 10.83 9.14 6.54
N LEU A 167 9.69 8.59 6.13
CA LEU A 167 9.09 7.43 6.79
C LEU A 167 10.03 6.21 6.72
N LEU A 168 10.62 5.94 5.55
CA LEU A 168 11.60 4.87 5.35
C LEU A 168 12.85 5.08 6.21
N ALA A 169 13.40 6.28 6.23
CA ALA A 169 14.53 6.64 7.09
C ALA A 169 14.20 6.51 8.59
N SER A 170 12.91 6.61 8.95
CA SER A 170 12.40 6.46 10.31
C SER A 170 11.97 5.02 10.65
N GLY A 171 12.27 4.04 9.79
CA GLY A 171 12.01 2.62 10.04
C GLY A 171 10.62 2.14 9.62
N ALA A 172 9.98 2.81 8.65
CA ALA A 172 8.75 2.29 8.06
C ALA A 172 8.99 0.93 7.40
N ASN A 173 8.15 -0.05 7.74
CA ASN A 173 8.20 -1.39 7.15
C ASN A 173 7.39 -1.41 5.85
N VAL A 174 8.09 -1.60 4.74
CA VAL A 174 7.54 -1.67 3.39
C VAL A 174 6.67 -2.90 3.12
N GLU A 175 6.79 -3.95 3.94
CA GLU A 175 6.09 -5.22 3.76
C GLU A 175 4.79 -5.32 4.57
N ILE A 176 4.47 -4.33 5.43
CA ILE A 176 3.17 -4.32 6.12
C ILE A 176 2.09 -4.14 5.06
N CYS A 177 1.07 -4.98 5.13
CA CYS A 177 -0.03 -4.95 4.19
C CYS A 177 -1.28 -4.34 4.79
N ASN A 178 -2.02 -3.61 3.97
CA ASN A 178 -3.37 -3.18 4.32
C ASN A 178 -4.36 -4.36 4.32
N TRP A 179 -5.63 -4.11 4.65
CA TRP A 179 -6.63 -5.18 4.72
C TRP A 179 -7.04 -5.73 3.36
N ASP A 180 -6.68 -5.05 2.28
CA ASP A 180 -6.83 -5.53 0.90
C ASP A 180 -5.64 -6.44 0.48
N GLY A 181 -4.61 -6.58 1.33
CA GLY A 181 -3.45 -7.43 1.09
C GLY A 181 -2.32 -6.75 0.33
N ASN A 182 -2.40 -5.44 0.09
CA ASN A 182 -1.38 -4.68 -0.62
C ASN A 182 -0.26 -4.26 0.35
N PRO A 183 1.02 -4.60 0.09
CA PRO A 183 2.15 -4.11 0.86
C PRO A 183 2.35 -2.60 0.71
N ALA A 184 2.85 -1.95 1.77
CA ALA A 184 3.07 -0.50 1.80
C ALA A 184 3.89 0.02 0.62
N LYS A 185 4.91 -0.72 0.16
CA LYS A 185 5.74 -0.35 -1.01
C LYS A 185 4.96 -0.16 -2.31
N PHE A 186 3.76 -0.72 -2.44
CA PHE A 186 2.93 -0.62 -3.64
C PHE A 186 1.75 0.35 -3.47
N GLY A 187 1.73 1.11 -2.37
CA GLY A 187 0.64 2.03 -2.05
C GLY A 187 -0.61 1.31 -1.56
N ILE A 188 -1.70 2.05 -1.45
CA ILE A 188 -3.01 1.61 -0.98
C ILE A 188 -3.63 0.58 -1.94
N ASP A 189 -3.66 0.89 -3.23
CA ASP A 189 -4.37 0.07 -4.23
C ASP A 189 -3.47 -1.02 -4.83
N GLY A 190 -2.20 -1.09 -4.42
CA GLY A 190 -1.22 -2.02 -4.97
C GLY A 190 -0.76 -1.66 -6.39
N ASP A 191 -1.14 -0.49 -6.90
CA ASP A 191 -0.91 -0.04 -8.28
C ASP A 191 0.44 0.65 -8.49
N LYS A 192 1.23 0.85 -7.43
CA LYS A 192 2.54 1.53 -7.48
C LYS A 192 3.73 0.56 -7.58
N ASP A 193 3.53 -0.65 -8.07
CA ASP A 193 4.60 -1.64 -8.22
C ASP A 193 5.56 -1.26 -9.37
N PRO A 194 6.84 -0.95 -9.11
CA PRO A 194 7.82 -0.62 -10.15
C PRO A 194 8.15 -1.80 -11.07
N SER A 195 7.71 -3.03 -10.75
CA SER A 195 7.78 -4.17 -11.66
C SER A 195 6.54 -4.33 -12.54
N ASP A 196 5.44 -3.63 -12.23
CA ASP A 196 4.25 -3.60 -13.07
C ASP A 196 4.52 -2.70 -14.30
N PRO A 197 4.53 -3.26 -15.51
CA PRO A 197 4.74 -2.45 -16.70
C PRO A 197 3.62 -1.41 -16.93
N ILE A 198 2.41 -1.60 -16.39
CA ILE A 198 1.33 -0.59 -16.47
C ILE A 198 1.70 0.64 -15.64
N TYR A 199 2.15 0.44 -14.40
CA TYR A 199 2.62 1.54 -13.55
C TYR A 199 3.87 2.23 -14.15
N LEU A 200 4.82 1.47 -14.68
CA LEU A 200 6.00 2.02 -15.36
C LEU A 200 5.61 2.89 -16.56
N LEU A 201 4.55 2.51 -17.29
CA LEU A 201 4.03 3.29 -18.40
C LEU A 201 3.37 4.59 -17.91
N ASP A 202 2.58 4.54 -16.84
CA ASP A 202 1.91 5.72 -16.29
C ASP A 202 2.90 6.75 -15.72
N SER A 203 3.93 6.26 -15.02
CA SER A 203 4.94 7.08 -14.33
C SER A 203 6.11 7.53 -15.23
N CYS A 204 6.13 7.12 -16.50
CA CYS A 204 7.24 7.42 -17.40
C CYS A 204 7.42 8.93 -17.64
N LYS A 205 8.68 9.37 -17.73
CA LYS A 205 9.06 10.77 -17.99
C LYS A 205 9.83 10.95 -19.30
N THR A 206 10.22 9.85 -19.93
CA THR A 206 11.05 9.79 -21.13
C THR A 206 10.52 8.76 -22.11
N THR A 207 10.81 8.94 -23.40
CA THR A 207 10.42 7.99 -24.45
C THR A 207 11.01 6.61 -24.20
N GLU A 208 12.25 6.54 -23.73
CA GLU A 208 12.93 5.28 -23.38
C GLU A 208 12.17 4.51 -22.29
N GLN A 209 11.75 5.19 -21.22
CA GLN A 209 10.95 4.56 -20.16
C GLN A 209 9.61 4.04 -20.67
N ALA A 210 8.94 4.81 -21.55
CA ALA A 210 7.69 4.37 -22.17
C ALA A 210 7.92 3.11 -23.05
N LEU A 211 8.97 3.10 -23.87
CA LEU A 211 9.30 1.95 -24.73
C LEU A 211 9.67 0.72 -23.91
N LEU A 212 10.43 0.88 -22.83
CA LEU A 212 10.77 -0.21 -21.91
C LEU A 212 9.53 -0.80 -21.24
N ALA A 213 8.62 0.05 -20.75
CA ALA A 213 7.36 -0.39 -20.17
C ALA A 213 6.51 -1.17 -21.18
N LEU A 214 6.38 -0.66 -22.41
CA LEU A 214 5.64 -1.34 -23.49
C LEU A 214 6.28 -2.68 -23.88
N ALA A 215 7.61 -2.75 -23.96
CA ALA A 215 8.32 -3.99 -24.24
C ALA A 215 8.11 -5.04 -23.14
N ALA A 216 8.11 -4.62 -21.86
CA ALA A 216 7.79 -5.50 -20.74
C ALA A 216 6.33 -5.99 -20.79
N MET A 217 5.37 -5.15 -21.21
CA MET A 217 3.99 -5.62 -21.46
C MET A 217 3.94 -6.68 -22.57
N GLU A 218 4.63 -6.42 -23.69
CA GLU A 218 4.67 -7.32 -24.84
C GLU A 218 5.22 -8.71 -24.46
N GLU A 219 6.31 -8.74 -23.69
CA GLU A 219 6.88 -9.98 -23.15
C GLU A 219 5.89 -10.69 -22.24
N ARG A 220 5.24 -9.95 -21.33
CA ARG A 220 4.25 -10.50 -20.40
C ARG A 220 3.04 -11.10 -21.13
N CYS A 221 2.56 -10.46 -22.19
CA CYS A 221 1.53 -11.02 -23.07
C CYS A 221 1.95 -12.34 -23.73
N LYS A 222 3.24 -12.51 -24.06
CA LYS A 222 3.77 -13.75 -24.66
C LYS A 222 3.90 -14.88 -23.64
N THR A 223 4.26 -14.55 -22.40
CA THR A 223 4.49 -15.56 -21.34
C THR A 223 3.21 -15.95 -20.62
N ASP A 224 2.27 -15.02 -20.45
CA ASP A 224 0.99 -15.25 -19.77
C ASP A 224 -0.10 -14.32 -20.35
N ALA A 225 -0.82 -14.83 -21.35
CA ALA A 225 -1.80 -14.08 -22.13
C ALA A 225 -3.02 -13.57 -21.33
N GLY A 226 -3.17 -13.94 -20.05
CA GLY A 226 -4.23 -13.44 -19.15
C GLY A 226 -3.75 -12.48 -18.07
N SER A 227 -2.44 -12.20 -18.00
CA SER A 227 -1.86 -11.48 -16.86
C SER A 227 -2.12 -9.97 -16.85
N LEU A 228 -2.50 -9.37 -17.99
CA LEU A 228 -2.65 -7.92 -18.12
C LEU A 228 -4.10 -7.55 -18.41
N ASP A 229 -4.65 -6.64 -17.60
CA ASP A 229 -5.99 -6.10 -17.81
C ASP A 229 -5.99 -5.13 -19.01
N LYS A 230 -6.61 -5.56 -20.10
CA LYS A 230 -6.75 -4.79 -21.34
C LYS A 230 -7.36 -3.40 -21.12
N SER A 231 -8.32 -3.26 -20.21
CA SER A 231 -8.96 -1.98 -19.91
C SER A 231 -7.99 -1.04 -19.21
N LYS A 232 -7.20 -1.54 -18.25
CA LYS A 232 -6.16 -0.74 -17.58
C LYS A 232 -5.08 -0.29 -18.58
N VAL A 233 -4.56 -1.20 -19.40
CA VAL A 233 -3.56 -0.88 -20.43
C VAL A 233 -4.08 0.20 -21.39
N ALA A 234 -5.33 0.06 -21.86
CA ALA A 234 -5.97 1.05 -22.71
C ALA A 234 -6.08 2.43 -22.06
N MET A 235 -6.56 2.49 -20.81
CA MET A 235 -6.72 3.75 -20.07
C MET A 235 -5.38 4.45 -19.84
N THR A 236 -4.36 3.73 -19.37
CA THR A 236 -3.03 4.28 -19.13
C THR A 236 -2.41 4.83 -20.40
N GLY A 237 -2.43 4.07 -21.50
CA GLY A 237 -1.92 4.58 -22.78
C GLY A 237 -2.65 5.83 -23.28
N MET A 238 -3.96 5.94 -23.06
CA MET A 238 -4.72 7.16 -23.37
C MET A 238 -4.34 8.34 -22.48
N GLN A 239 -4.17 8.12 -21.18
CA GLN A 239 -3.76 9.15 -20.21
C GLN A 239 -2.38 9.71 -20.56
N VAL A 240 -1.40 8.84 -20.78
CA VAL A 240 -0.04 9.23 -21.16
C VAL A 240 -0.05 10.04 -22.46
N LYS A 241 -0.78 9.57 -23.49
CA LYS A 241 -0.96 10.30 -24.75
C LYS A 241 -1.60 11.68 -24.57
N LYS A 242 -2.57 11.81 -23.66
CA LYS A 242 -3.25 13.09 -23.38
C LYS A 242 -2.34 14.04 -22.62
N GLY A 243 -1.65 13.57 -21.58
CA GLY A 243 -0.67 14.34 -20.80
C GLY A 243 0.49 14.84 -21.66
N ASN A 244 0.93 14.01 -22.60
CA ASN A 244 1.94 14.37 -23.60
C ASN A 244 1.61 15.65 -24.38
N LYS A 245 0.36 15.76 -24.84
CA LYS A 245 -0.13 16.92 -25.59
C LYS A 245 -0.23 18.19 -24.75
N SER A 246 -0.32 18.07 -23.43
CA SER A 246 -0.50 19.19 -22.52
C SER A 246 0.81 19.77 -21.99
N LEU A 247 1.93 19.04 -22.09
CA LEU A 247 3.18 19.34 -21.39
C LEU A 247 4.35 19.75 -22.30
N GLU A 248 4.12 19.98 -23.61
CA GLU A 248 5.18 20.26 -24.61
C GLU A 248 6.34 19.24 -24.60
N LYS A 249 6.11 18.02 -24.07
CA LYS A 249 7.10 16.95 -24.03
C LYS A 249 6.79 15.93 -25.11
N GLU A 250 7.63 15.77 -26.13
CA GLU A 250 7.49 14.75 -27.18
C GLU A 250 7.84 13.32 -26.71
N MET A 251 7.35 12.91 -25.54
CA MET A 251 7.58 11.56 -24.99
C MET A 251 6.84 10.43 -25.74
N TRP A 252 5.59 10.66 -26.16
CA TRP A 252 4.68 9.67 -26.78
C TRP A 252 4.81 9.67 -28.30
N THR A 253 6.00 9.26 -28.76
CA THR A 253 6.42 9.27 -30.16
C THR A 253 5.58 8.32 -31.03
N PRO A 254 5.66 8.43 -32.38
CA PRO A 254 5.06 7.45 -33.28
C PRO A 254 5.51 6.00 -33.00
N GLU A 255 6.74 5.82 -32.51
CA GLU A 255 7.27 4.52 -32.11
C GLU A 255 6.54 3.95 -30.88
N CYS A 256 6.35 4.74 -29.83
CA CYS A 256 5.53 4.35 -28.67
C CYS A 256 4.11 3.98 -29.10
N GLN A 257 3.52 4.74 -30.03
CA GLN A 257 2.17 4.47 -30.54
C GLN A 257 2.09 3.14 -31.31
N ALA A 258 3.10 2.83 -32.12
CA ALA A 258 3.19 1.55 -32.84
C ALA A 258 3.29 0.38 -31.86
N LYS A 259 4.25 0.43 -30.91
CA LYS A 259 4.41 -0.61 -29.88
C LYS A 259 3.18 -0.79 -29.01
N PHE A 260 2.55 0.31 -28.58
CA PHE A 260 1.31 0.23 -27.83
C PHE A 260 0.19 -0.44 -28.65
N GLY A 261 0.10 -0.16 -29.95
CA GLY A 261 -0.83 -0.83 -30.86
C GLY A 261 -0.59 -2.34 -30.97
N GLU A 262 0.68 -2.76 -31.00
CA GLU A 262 1.07 -4.18 -30.98
C GLU A 262 0.60 -4.86 -29.68
N VAL A 263 0.93 -4.28 -28.52
CA VAL A 263 0.49 -4.80 -27.20
C VAL A 263 -1.04 -4.91 -27.13
N MET A 264 -1.76 -3.88 -27.56
CA MET A 264 -3.24 -3.88 -27.58
C MET A 264 -3.85 -4.88 -28.57
N GLY A 265 -3.10 -5.30 -29.60
CA GLY A 265 -3.50 -6.36 -30.52
C GLY A 265 -3.24 -7.77 -29.97
N MET A 266 -2.32 -7.91 -29.01
CA MET A 266 -2.05 -9.18 -28.32
C MET A 266 -3.04 -9.47 -27.20
N LEU A 267 -3.54 -8.42 -26.54
CA LEU A 267 -4.61 -8.46 -25.52
C LEU A 267 -6.00 -8.55 -26.16
#